data_AF-A0A0E3X2Z1-F1
#
_entry.id   AF-A0A0E3X2Z1-F1
#
_cell.length_a   1.000
_cell.length_b   1.000
_cell.length_c   1.000
_cell.angle_alpha   90.00
_cell.angle_beta   90.00
_cell.angle_gamma   90.00
#
_symmetry.space_group_name_H-M   'P 1'
#
loop_
_entity.id
_entity.type
_entity.pdbx_description
1 polymer ?
#
loop_
_entity_poly.entity_id
_entity_poly.type
_entity_poly.pdbx_seq_one_letter_code
_entity_poly.pdbx_strand_id
1 'polypeptide(L)' 'GPYHPAECCFSYITRIVPRQRIIDYYETSSECSKPGIV' A
#
# COMPACT_ATOMS: atom_id res chain seq x y z
N GLY A 1 -10.85 14.75 9.35
CA GLY A 1 -11.03 16.01 8.59
C GLY A 1 -10.59 15.77 7.16
N PRO A 2 -10.77 16.73 6.25
CA PRO A 2 -10.41 16.57 4.84
C PRO A 2 -8.90 16.51 4.56
N TYR A 3 -8.05 16.73 5.57
CA TYR A 3 -6.59 16.77 5.45
C TYR A 3 -5.90 15.60 6.13
N HIS A 4 -6.35 14.38 5.82
CA HIS A 4 -5.67 13.19 6.30
C HIS A 4 -4.57 12.78 5.31
N PRO A 5 -3.37 12.42 5.78
CA PRO A 5 -2.33 11.94 4.88
C PRO A 5 -2.76 10.61 4.25
N ALA A 6 -2.40 10.44 2.98
CA ALA A 6 -2.51 9.15 2.30
C ALA A 6 -1.30 8.28 2.62
N GLU A 7 -1.52 6.97 2.73
CA GLU A 7 -0.42 6.01 2.78
C GLU A 7 0.15 5.81 1.37
N CYS A 8 1.48 5.89 1.27
CA CYS A 8 2.21 5.75 0.01
C CYS A 8 3.36 4.74 0.15
N CYS A 9 3.57 3.93 -0.89
CA CYS A 9 4.69 3.00 -0.94
C CYS A 9 5.95 3.68 -1.51
N PHE A 10 7.04 3.67 -0.73
CA PHE A 10 8.36 4.16 -1.19
C PHE A 10 9.32 3.04 -1.56
N SER A 11 9.16 1.86 -0.94
CA SER A 11 9.95 0.65 -1.13
C SER A 11 9.02 -0.57 -1.16
N TYR A 12 9.38 -1.57 -1.96
CA TYR A 12 8.59 -2.79 -2.12
C TYR A 12 9.36 -4.01 -1.60
N ILE A 13 8.65 -4.94 -0.98
CA ILE A 13 9.22 -6.25 -0.68
C ILE A 13 9.32 -7.05 -1.97
N THR A 14 10.45 -7.73 -2.17
CA THR A 14 10.68 -8.59 -3.34
C THR A 14 10.28 -10.04 -3.11
N ARG A 15 10.03 -10.41 -1.85
CA ARG A 15 9.54 -11.74 -1.47
C ARG A 15 8.02 -11.79 -1.54
N ILE A 16 7.50 -12.97 -1.87
CA ILE A 16 6.05 -13.24 -1.88
C ILE A 16 5.53 -13.25 -0.44
N VAL A 17 4.41 -12.56 -0.19
CA VAL A 17 3.72 -12.60 1.11
C VAL A 17 2.95 -13.91 1.22
N PRO A 18 3.16 -14.73 2.27
CA PRO A 18 2.37 -15.93 2.48
C PRO A 18 0.89 -15.56 2.63
N ARG A 19 0.03 -16.08 1.75
CA ARG A 19 -1.41 -15.74 1.69
C ARG A 19 -2.14 -15.87 3.02
N GLN A 20 -1.75 -16.85 3.84
CA GLN A 20 -2.33 -17.09 5.16
C GLN A 20 -2.11 -15.93 6.15
N ARG A 21 -1.17 -15.03 5.87
CA ARG A 21 -0.90 -13.83 6.68
C ARG A 21 -1.62 -12.57 6.16
N ILE A 22 -2.29 -12.65 5.02
CA ILE A 22 -3.01 -11.53 4.42
C ILE A 22 -4.45 -11.54 4.94
N ILE A 23 -4.84 -10.47 5.61
CA ILE A 23 -6.21 -10.29 6.12
C ILE A 23 -7.02 -9.47 5.12
N ASP A 24 -6.43 -8.44 4.54
CA ASP A 24 -7.00 -7.57 3.52
C ASP A 24 -5.88 -6.96 2.68
N TYR A 25 -6.23 -6.28 1.59
CA TYR A 25 -5.32 -5.45 0.81
C TYR A 25 -6.04 -4.28 0.13
N TYR A 26 -5.33 -3.19 -0.12
CA TYR A 26 -5.87 -2.03 -0.84
C TYR A 26 -4.82 -1.32 -1.70
N GLU A 27 -5.30 -0.57 -2.69
CA GLU A 27 -4.45 0.30 -3.51
C GLU A 27 -4.20 1.62 -2.79
N THR A 28 -2.94 2.07 -2.80
CA THR A 28 -2.56 3.38 -2.28
C THR A 28 -3.16 4.51 -3.12
N SER A 29 -3.27 5.72 -2.55
CA SER A 29 -3.81 6.88 -3.28
C SER A 29 -3.10 7.12 -4.62
N SER A 30 -3.85 7.51 -5.64
CA SER A 30 -3.29 7.93 -6.94
C SER A 30 -2.48 9.22 -6.87
N GLU A 31 -2.57 9.95 -5.75
CA GLU A 31 -1.72 11.12 -5.45
C GLU A 31 -0.29 10.72 -5.07
N CYS A 32 -0.05 9.45 -4.73
CA CYS A 32 1.29 8.94 -4.44
C CYS A 32 2.16 8.95 -5.71
N SER A 33 3.47 9.19 -5.53
CA SER A 33 4.42 9.24 -6.65
C SER A 33 4.65 7.89 -7.34
N LYS A 34 4.29 6.79 -6.69
CA LYS A 34 4.38 5.43 -7.21
C LYS A 34 3.11 4.66 -6.84
N PRO A 35 2.61 3.78 -7.72
CA PRO A 35 1.52 2.89 -7.38
C PRO A 35 1.96 1.85 -6.33
N GLY A 36 1.02 1.36 -5.54
CA GLY A 36 1.29 0.38 -4.48
C GLY A 36 0.04 -0.36 -4.02
N ILE A 37 0.25 -1.61 -3.58
CA ILE A 37 -0.74 -2.40 -2.87
C ILE A 37 -0.18 -2.63 -1.46
N VAL A 38 -0.98 -2.32 -0.45
CA VAL A 38 -0.70 -2.62 0.96
C VAL A 38 -1.56 -3.79 1.40
#